data_AF-A0A6N2WN89-F1
#
_entry.id   AF-A0A6N2WN89-F1
#
_cell.length_a   1.000
_cell.length_b   1.000
_cell.length_c   1.000
_cell.angle_alpha   90.00
_cell.angle_beta   90.00
_cell.angle_gamma   90.00
#
_symmetry.space_group_name_H-M   'P 1'
#
loop_
_entity.id
_entity.type
_entity.pdbx_description
1 polymer ?
#
loop_
_entity_poly.entity_id
_entity_poly.type
_entity_poly.pdbx_seq_one_letter_code
_entity_poly.pdbx_strand_id
1 'polypeptide(L)'
;MGFCACTDDSDDIFINENQISTRAVNGAYTYPDVSEILKQDVVKKQMNEAWNLMKKTASSASRSEYGFYIYKSQTSGKYYVGKMVKGPAITGCAGTNASISLGVPTSNIDVCAFFHCHTTLHYCPKTTSRRTGPSQNDLDLAQSYNLPGILRDYEGPEITGGHNINESYKDITFGPTKRPDIQYNDVIK
;
A
#
# COMPACT_ATOMS: atom_id res chain seq x y z
N MET A 1 55.78 46.00 -40.43
CA MET A 1 54.48 46.62 -40.07
C MET A 1 53.39 45.99 -40.92
N GLY A 2 52.25 45.64 -40.31
CA GLY A 2 51.03 45.26 -41.05
C GLY A 2 50.32 44.00 -40.57
N PHE A 3 49.81 44.06 -39.34
CA PHE A 3 48.68 43.37 -38.69
C PHE A 3 48.06 42.05 -39.20
N CYS A 4 47.76 41.23 -38.19
CA CYS A 4 46.95 40.02 -38.11
C CYS A 4 45.44 40.27 -38.27
N ALA A 5 44.68 39.29 -38.77
CA ALA A 5 43.41 38.83 -38.19
C ALA A 5 42.95 37.53 -38.87
N CYS A 6 42.55 36.57 -38.05
CA CYS A 6 42.01 35.26 -38.38
C CYS A 6 40.48 35.31 -38.59
N THR A 7 39.97 34.55 -39.57
CA THR A 7 38.62 33.99 -39.54
C THR A 7 38.66 32.60 -40.18
N ASP A 8 38.47 31.59 -39.35
CA ASP A 8 38.25 30.20 -39.72
C ASP A 8 36.74 30.11 -40.05
N ASP A 9 36.39 30.09 -41.34
CA ASP A 9 35.02 29.86 -41.78
C ASP A 9 34.69 28.40 -41.47
N SER A 10 34.04 28.20 -40.32
CA SER A 10 33.49 26.92 -39.91
C SER A 10 32.36 26.56 -40.87
N ASP A 11 32.52 25.43 -41.56
CA ASP A 11 31.49 24.82 -42.39
C ASP A 11 30.16 24.75 -41.64
N ASP A 12 29.17 25.49 -42.13
CA ASP A 12 27.78 25.42 -41.69
C ASP A 12 27.27 23.98 -41.87
N ILE A 13 27.26 23.22 -40.78
CA ILE A 13 26.46 22.00 -40.67
C ILE A 13 25.01 22.47 -40.64
N PHE A 14 24.37 22.50 -41.81
CA PHE A 14 22.93 22.60 -41.95
C PHE A 14 22.28 21.40 -41.24
N ILE A 15 21.96 21.55 -39.96
CA ILE A 15 21.05 20.63 -39.26
C ILE A 15 19.66 20.89 -39.84
N ASN A 16 19.25 20.01 -40.74
CA ASN A 16 17.88 19.93 -41.22
C ASN A 16 16.96 19.68 -40.02
N GLU A 17 16.19 20.69 -39.61
CA GLU A 17 15.26 20.66 -38.47
C GLU A 17 14.13 19.61 -38.60
N ASN A 18 14.09 18.84 -39.70
CA ASN A 18 13.04 17.88 -39.98
C ASN A 18 13.33 16.42 -39.58
N GLN A 19 14.37 16.17 -38.77
CA GLN A 19 14.64 14.86 -38.17
C GLN A 19 14.98 14.92 -36.68
N ILE A 20 14.25 15.72 -35.90
CA ILE A 20 14.03 15.36 -34.49
C ILE A 20 13.10 14.16 -34.50
N SER A 21 13.69 12.97 -34.62
CA SER A 21 13.04 11.73 -34.19
C SER A 21 12.68 11.93 -32.73
N THR A 22 11.45 12.37 -32.48
CA THR A 22 10.81 12.35 -31.17
C THR A 22 10.59 10.89 -30.85
N ARG A 23 11.67 10.19 -30.48
CA ARG A 23 11.59 9.06 -29.57
C ARG A 23 11.03 9.64 -28.28
N ALA A 24 9.71 9.75 -28.22
CA ALA A 24 9.00 9.92 -26.98
C ALA A 24 9.48 8.80 -26.08
N VAL A 25 10.29 9.14 -25.06
CA VAL A 25 10.60 8.21 -23.99
C VAL A 25 9.27 8.02 -23.28
N ASN A 26 8.51 6.99 -23.68
CA ASN A 26 7.35 6.53 -22.93
C ASN A 26 7.86 5.93 -21.62
N GLY A 27 8.14 6.80 -20.65
CA GLY A 27 8.47 6.40 -19.29
C GLY A 27 7.21 5.98 -18.54
N ALA A 28 7.39 5.07 -17.58
CA ALA A 28 6.32 4.57 -16.74
C ALA A 28 6.77 4.52 -15.28
N TYR A 29 5.85 4.85 -14.37
CA TYR A 29 6.00 4.58 -12.96
C TYR A 29 5.82 3.08 -12.74
N THR A 30 6.84 2.43 -12.18
CA THR A 30 6.83 0.99 -11.92
C THR A 30 6.66 0.72 -10.44
N TYR A 31 5.93 -0.35 -10.13
CA TYR A 31 5.60 -0.69 -8.74
C TYR A 31 6.20 -2.03 -8.33
N PRO A 32 6.62 -2.15 -7.06
CA PRO A 32 7.19 -3.38 -6.52
C PRO A 32 6.12 -4.45 -6.35
N ASP A 33 6.55 -5.71 -6.37
CA ASP A 33 5.72 -6.84 -5.95
C ASP A 33 5.49 -6.80 -4.43
N VAL A 34 4.31 -7.24 -3.98
CA VAL A 34 3.92 -7.27 -2.57
C VAL A 34 4.92 -8.06 -1.70
N SER A 35 5.58 -9.07 -2.26
CA SER A 35 6.64 -9.82 -1.58
C SER A 35 7.91 -8.99 -1.32
N GLU A 36 8.20 -7.97 -2.15
CA GLU A 36 9.26 -6.99 -1.90
C GLU A 36 8.83 -5.97 -0.84
N ILE A 37 7.57 -5.53 -0.90
CA ILE A 37 6.99 -4.59 0.07
C ILE A 37 7.06 -5.17 1.48
N LEU A 38 6.70 -6.45 1.65
CA LEU A 38 6.73 -7.15 2.93
C LEU A 38 8.12 -7.30 3.53
N LYS A 39 9.19 -7.13 2.75
CA LYS A 39 10.57 -7.21 3.26
C LYS A 39 11.02 -5.90 3.91
N GLN A 40 10.34 -4.79 3.65
CA GLN A 40 10.77 -3.45 4.05
C GLN A 40 10.57 -3.21 5.56
N ASP A 41 11.62 -2.77 6.24
CA ASP A 41 11.59 -2.56 7.69
C ASP A 41 10.58 -1.49 8.13
N VAL A 42 10.46 -0.40 7.35
CA VAL A 42 9.46 0.65 7.61
C VAL A 42 8.03 0.11 7.55
N VAL A 43 7.77 -0.83 6.64
CA VAL A 43 6.46 -1.46 6.48
C VAL A 43 6.20 -2.43 7.63
N LYS A 44 7.13 -3.35 7.91
CA LYS A 44 7.02 -4.32 9.02
C LYS A 44 6.82 -3.62 10.37
N LYS A 45 7.57 -2.55 10.63
CA LYS A 45 7.45 -1.75 11.84
C LYS A 45 6.03 -1.18 11.99
N GLN A 46 5.52 -0.55 10.93
CA GLN A 46 4.18 0.05 10.96
C GLN A 46 3.07 -1.01 11.11
N MET A 47 3.21 -2.18 10.46
CA MET A 47 2.28 -3.31 10.63
C MET A 47 2.25 -3.79 12.09
N ASN A 48 3.43 -3.89 12.72
CA ASN A 48 3.54 -4.27 14.13
C ASN A 48 2.90 -3.21 15.06
N GLU A 49 3.10 -1.93 14.78
CA GLU A 49 2.47 -0.85 15.53
C GLU A 49 0.93 -0.90 15.41
N ALA A 50 0.40 -1.08 14.20
CA ALA A 50 -1.04 -1.22 13.98
C ALA A 50 -1.62 -2.43 14.70
N TRP A 51 -0.94 -3.58 14.64
CA TRP A 51 -1.33 -4.80 15.38
C TRP A 51 -1.34 -4.60 16.89
N ASN A 52 -0.29 -3.99 17.43
CA ASN A 52 -0.20 -3.71 18.86
C ASN A 52 -1.25 -2.70 19.31
N LEU A 53 -1.57 -1.71 18.49
CA LEU A 53 -2.61 -0.73 18.78
C LEU A 53 -4.01 -1.37 18.76
N MET A 54 -4.28 -2.25 17.79
CA MET A 54 -5.52 -3.05 17.75
C MET A 54 -5.68 -3.83 19.06
N LYS A 55 -4.65 -4.58 19.47
CA LYS A 55 -4.69 -5.37 20.72
C LYS A 55 -4.87 -4.48 21.95
N LYS A 56 -4.12 -3.38 22.05
CA LYS A 56 -4.15 -2.46 23.20
C LYS A 56 -5.50 -1.75 23.37
N THR A 57 -6.19 -1.47 22.27
CA THR A 57 -7.44 -0.70 22.28
C THR A 57 -8.69 -1.56 22.26
N ALA A 58 -8.55 -2.85 21.97
CA ALA A 58 -9.64 -3.81 22.11
C ALA A 58 -10.09 -3.92 23.56
N SER A 59 -11.40 -4.04 23.76
CA SER A 59 -12.02 -4.22 25.07
C SER A 59 -13.33 -4.99 24.92
N SER A 60 -13.99 -5.29 26.05
CA SER A 60 -15.36 -5.83 26.04
C SER A 60 -16.39 -4.86 25.45
N ALA A 61 -16.10 -3.56 25.42
CA ALA A 61 -17.01 -2.55 24.88
C ALA A 61 -16.88 -2.42 23.36
N SER A 62 -15.66 -2.43 22.82
CA SER A 62 -15.44 -2.23 21.40
C SER A 62 -14.12 -2.79 20.88
N ARG A 63 -14.09 -3.04 19.58
CA ARG A 63 -12.91 -3.42 18.79
C ARG A 63 -12.89 -2.65 17.47
N SER A 64 -11.69 -2.37 16.96
CA SER A 64 -11.49 -1.62 15.71
C SER A 64 -10.32 -2.17 14.92
N GLU A 65 -10.46 -2.18 13.60
CA GLU A 65 -9.35 -2.44 12.69
C GLU A 65 -8.45 -1.23 12.58
N TYR A 66 -7.19 -1.49 12.25
CA TYR A 66 -6.18 -0.46 12.01
C TYR A 66 -5.49 -0.75 10.69
N GLY A 67 -5.24 0.30 9.91
CA GLY A 67 -4.64 0.16 8.60
C GLY A 67 -3.99 1.44 8.10
N PHE A 68 -3.29 1.34 6.97
CA PHE A 68 -2.59 2.45 6.34
C PHE A 68 -2.23 2.11 4.89
N TYR A 69 -2.03 3.14 4.07
CA TYR A 69 -1.43 2.99 2.74
C TYR A 69 0.09 2.85 2.82
N ILE A 70 0.66 2.09 1.89
CA ILE A 70 2.11 1.90 1.73
C ILE A 70 2.52 2.54 0.41
N TYR A 71 3.66 3.22 0.44
CA TYR A 71 4.15 4.01 -0.68
C TYR A 71 5.60 3.65 -0.99
N LYS A 72 5.96 3.75 -2.27
CA LYS A 72 7.34 3.77 -2.76
C LYS A 72 7.52 5.05 -3.57
N SER A 73 8.39 5.94 -3.10
CA SER A 73 8.68 7.19 -3.79
C SER A 73 9.24 6.90 -5.19
N GLN A 74 8.56 7.37 -6.23
CA GLN A 74 9.03 7.19 -7.61
C GLN A 74 10.31 8.00 -7.90
N THR A 75 10.57 9.06 -7.13
CA THR A 75 11.79 9.89 -7.26
C THR A 75 13.00 9.29 -6.53
N SER A 76 12.80 8.81 -5.29
CA SER A 76 13.92 8.37 -4.44
C SER A 76 14.05 6.86 -4.32
N GLY A 77 13.05 6.10 -4.77
CA GLY A 77 12.96 4.64 -4.60
C GLY A 77 12.67 4.18 -3.17
N LYS A 78 12.61 5.10 -2.19
CA LYS A 78 12.45 4.77 -0.77
C LYS A 78 11.00 4.46 -0.42
N TYR A 79 10.81 3.49 0.47
CA TYR A 79 9.51 3.16 1.04
C TYR A 79 9.14 4.10 2.18
N TYR A 80 7.87 4.42 2.28
CA TYR A 80 7.28 5.14 3.40
C TYR A 80 5.83 4.71 3.61
N VAL A 81 5.27 5.02 4.77
CA VAL A 81 3.92 4.61 5.17
C VAL A 81 3.04 5.83 5.40
N GLY A 82 1.77 5.69 5.05
CA GLY A 82 0.76 6.70 5.32
C GLY A 82 0.40 6.81 6.79
N LYS A 83 -0.42 7.80 7.11
CA LYS A 83 -1.01 7.92 8.44
C LYS A 83 -1.81 6.66 8.77
N MET A 84 -1.63 6.15 9.98
CA MET A 84 -2.47 5.06 10.49
C MET A 84 -3.90 5.55 10.68
N VAL A 85 -4.85 4.78 10.14
CA VAL A 85 -6.28 5.00 10.24
C VAL A 85 -6.86 3.97 11.21
N LYS A 86 -7.76 4.43 12.08
CA LYS A 86 -8.59 3.58 12.94
C LYS A 86 -9.96 3.41 12.27
N GLY A 87 -10.38 2.18 12.04
CA GLY A 87 -11.73 1.87 11.57
C GLY A 87 -12.80 2.19 12.63
N PRO A 88 -14.09 2.08 12.27
CA PRO A 88 -15.18 2.26 13.21
C PRO A 88 -15.03 1.39 14.47
N ALA A 89 -15.52 1.88 15.60
CA ALA A 89 -15.64 1.08 16.82
C ALA A 89 -16.82 0.13 16.64
N ILE A 90 -16.54 -1.16 16.54
CA ILE A 90 -17.57 -2.19 16.46
C ILE A 90 -17.90 -2.65 17.88
N THR A 91 -19.18 -2.57 18.22
CA THR A 91 -19.74 -3.09 19.46
C THR A 91 -20.33 -4.47 19.18
N GLY A 92 -20.13 -5.41 20.11
CA GLY A 92 -20.62 -6.78 19.97
C GLY A 92 -19.61 -7.78 19.39
N CYS A 93 -20.09 -9.02 19.26
CA CYS A 93 -19.28 -10.21 19.00
C CYS A 93 -19.80 -10.95 17.76
N ALA A 94 -20.65 -11.96 17.92
CA ALA A 94 -21.18 -12.75 16.81
C ALA A 94 -21.91 -11.88 15.78
N GLY A 95 -21.67 -12.16 14.50
CA GLY A 95 -22.32 -11.48 13.38
C GLY A 95 -21.87 -10.03 13.15
N THR A 96 -20.85 -9.54 13.88
CA THR A 96 -20.33 -8.18 13.69
C THR A 96 -19.05 -8.20 12.87
N ASN A 97 -19.10 -7.50 11.74
CA ASN A 97 -17.97 -7.31 10.83
C ASN A 97 -17.37 -5.92 11.08
N ALA A 98 -16.06 -5.87 11.26
CA ALA A 98 -15.35 -4.61 11.17
C ALA A 98 -14.95 -4.39 9.71
N SER A 99 -14.89 -3.13 9.31
CA SER A 99 -14.35 -2.74 8.01
C SER A 99 -13.74 -1.36 8.15
N ILE A 100 -12.54 -1.18 7.61
CA ILE A 100 -11.84 0.08 7.61
C ILE A 100 -11.92 0.76 6.24
N SER A 101 -12.15 2.08 6.25
CA SER A 101 -11.92 2.93 5.08
C SER A 101 -10.66 3.75 5.31
N LEU A 102 -9.65 3.57 4.47
CA LEU A 102 -8.37 4.28 4.56
C LEU A 102 -8.45 5.72 3.99
N GLY A 103 -9.57 6.07 3.37
CA GLY A 103 -9.70 7.34 2.63
C GLY A 103 -8.92 7.32 1.32
N VAL A 104 -8.52 8.50 0.86
CA VAL A 104 -7.75 8.65 -0.40
C VAL A 104 -6.24 8.60 -0.10
N PRO A 105 -5.43 7.89 -0.89
CA PRO A 105 -3.97 7.94 -0.76
C PRO A 105 -3.44 9.37 -0.90
N THR A 106 -2.46 9.73 -0.08
CA THR A 106 -1.84 11.06 -0.11
C THR A 106 -1.06 11.31 -1.41
N SER A 107 -0.49 10.25 -1.99
CA SER A 107 0.17 10.30 -3.30
C SER A 107 -0.38 9.18 -4.17
N ASN A 108 -1.16 9.55 -5.19
CA ASN A 108 -1.66 8.59 -6.16
C ASN A 108 -0.54 8.02 -7.06
N ILE A 109 0.63 8.65 -7.13
CA ILE A 109 1.76 8.15 -7.92
C ILE A 109 2.60 7.16 -7.11
N ASP A 110 2.80 7.40 -5.82
CA ASP A 110 3.70 6.56 -5.00
C ASP A 110 2.99 5.38 -4.34
N VAL A 111 1.66 5.41 -4.19
CA VAL A 111 0.92 4.34 -3.49
C VAL A 111 1.12 3.02 -4.22
N CYS A 112 1.49 1.97 -3.48
CA CYS A 112 1.84 0.68 -4.07
C CYS A 112 1.18 -0.51 -3.39
N ALA A 113 0.64 -0.34 -2.17
CA ALA A 113 -0.17 -1.34 -1.47
C ALA A 113 -0.96 -0.68 -0.33
N PHE A 114 -1.80 -1.46 0.33
CA PHE A 114 -2.40 -1.08 1.61
C PHE A 114 -2.34 -2.23 2.60
N PHE A 115 -2.38 -1.86 3.89
CA PHE A 115 -2.40 -2.80 4.99
C PHE A 115 -3.60 -2.54 5.89
N HIS A 116 -4.19 -3.61 6.44
CA HIS A 116 -4.99 -3.52 7.65
C HIS A 116 -4.86 -4.79 8.51
N CYS A 117 -5.32 -4.71 9.75
CA CYS A 117 -5.43 -5.86 10.64
C CYS A 117 -6.85 -6.10 11.11
N HIS A 118 -7.22 -7.37 11.21
CA HIS A 118 -8.50 -7.79 11.75
C HIS A 118 -8.52 -7.75 13.28
N THR A 119 -9.73 -7.57 13.82
CA THR A 119 -9.95 -7.44 15.27
C THR A 119 -9.90 -8.78 16.01
N THR A 120 -9.44 -8.75 17.26
CA THR A 120 -9.50 -9.88 18.20
C THR A 120 -10.95 -10.20 18.64
N LEU A 121 -11.18 -11.46 19.04
CA LEU A 121 -12.37 -11.90 19.76
C LEU A 121 -12.08 -12.20 21.25
N HIS A 122 -10.93 -11.77 21.78
CA HIS A 122 -10.49 -12.05 23.15
C HIS A 122 -11.56 -11.73 24.21
N TYR A 123 -12.28 -10.61 24.04
CA TYR A 123 -13.33 -10.18 24.97
C TYR A 123 -14.73 -10.70 24.65
N CYS A 124 -14.85 -11.62 23.69
CA CYS A 124 -16.13 -12.18 23.27
C CYS A 124 -16.44 -13.53 23.94
N PRO A 125 -17.72 -13.92 24.08
CA PRO A 125 -18.10 -15.23 24.56
C PRO A 125 -17.56 -16.34 23.66
N LYS A 126 -17.18 -17.49 24.26
CA LYS A 126 -16.65 -18.68 23.54
C LYS A 126 -17.61 -19.26 22.49
N THR A 127 -18.88 -18.89 22.54
CA THR A 127 -19.90 -19.27 21.54
C THR A 127 -19.82 -18.47 20.25
N THR A 128 -18.95 -17.45 20.19
CA THR A 128 -18.69 -16.66 18.98
C THR A 128 -17.43 -17.17 18.28
N SER A 129 -17.45 -17.19 16.95
CA SER A 129 -16.25 -17.35 16.14
C SER A 129 -16.27 -16.49 14.89
N ARG A 130 -15.10 -16.33 14.26
CA ARG A 130 -14.98 -15.76 12.92
C ARG A 130 -13.87 -16.45 12.14
N ARG A 131 -14.09 -16.62 10.83
CA ARG A 131 -13.02 -17.04 9.92
C ARG A 131 -11.91 -15.99 9.89
N THR A 132 -10.68 -16.47 9.67
CA THR A 132 -9.53 -15.60 9.42
C THR A 132 -9.29 -15.47 7.93
N GLY A 133 -8.64 -14.38 7.53
CA GLY A 133 -8.37 -14.07 6.13
C GLY A 133 -9.30 -13.01 5.55
N PRO A 134 -8.99 -12.51 4.34
CA PRO A 134 -9.65 -11.34 3.77
C PRO A 134 -11.15 -11.59 3.56
N SER A 135 -11.96 -10.58 3.84
CA SER A 135 -13.37 -10.55 3.50
C SER A 135 -13.57 -10.28 2.00
N GLN A 136 -14.79 -10.50 1.50
CA GLN A 136 -15.12 -10.14 0.13
C GLN A 136 -14.94 -8.63 -0.11
N ASN A 137 -15.25 -7.78 0.87
CA ASN A 137 -15.06 -6.34 0.78
C ASN A 137 -13.58 -5.97 0.62
N ASP A 138 -12.66 -6.71 1.24
CA ASP A 138 -11.22 -6.49 1.07
C ASP A 138 -10.77 -6.81 -0.36
N LEU A 139 -11.26 -7.92 -0.90
CA LEU A 139 -10.98 -8.34 -2.28
C LEU A 139 -11.53 -7.31 -3.28
N ASP A 140 -12.76 -6.85 -3.08
CA ASP A 140 -13.41 -5.85 -3.93
C ASP A 140 -12.66 -4.51 -3.86
N LEU A 141 -12.20 -4.12 -2.66
CA LEU A 141 -11.40 -2.91 -2.48
C LEU A 141 -10.07 -2.99 -3.21
N ALA A 142 -9.33 -4.10 -3.02
CA ALA A 142 -8.04 -4.33 -3.68
C ALA A 142 -8.18 -4.32 -5.21
N GLN A 143 -9.24 -4.94 -5.73
CA GLN A 143 -9.55 -4.94 -7.15
C GLN A 143 -9.93 -3.55 -7.66
N SER A 144 -10.78 -2.82 -6.94
CA SER A 144 -11.24 -1.48 -7.35
C SER A 144 -10.11 -0.46 -7.46
N TYR A 145 -9.13 -0.53 -6.56
CA TYR A 145 -7.95 0.34 -6.59
C TYR A 145 -6.79 -0.22 -7.41
N ASN A 146 -6.89 -1.46 -7.89
CA ASN A 146 -5.75 -2.21 -8.46
C ASN A 146 -4.52 -2.14 -7.54
N LEU A 147 -4.73 -2.27 -6.23
CA LEU A 147 -3.67 -2.23 -5.22
C LEU A 147 -3.57 -3.58 -4.52
N PRO A 148 -2.34 -4.10 -4.33
CA PRO A 148 -2.09 -5.21 -3.42
C PRO A 148 -2.58 -4.89 -2.02
N GLY A 149 -3.34 -5.81 -1.44
CA GLY A 149 -3.76 -5.79 -0.06
C GLY A 149 -2.88 -6.69 0.80
N ILE A 150 -2.56 -6.23 2.01
CA ILE A 150 -1.88 -7.00 3.04
C ILE A 150 -2.78 -7.01 4.28
N LEU A 151 -3.16 -8.21 4.73
CA LEU A 151 -3.96 -8.41 5.93
C LEU A 151 -3.12 -9.10 6.99
N ARG A 152 -3.09 -8.55 8.20
CA ARG A 152 -2.67 -9.30 9.39
C ARG A 152 -3.88 -9.82 10.15
N ASP A 153 -3.92 -11.13 10.34
CA ASP A 153 -4.93 -11.80 11.13
C ASP A 153 -4.30 -12.86 12.04
N TYR A 154 -5.05 -13.37 13.01
CA TYR A 154 -4.63 -14.49 13.83
C TYR A 154 -4.39 -15.75 12.99
N GLU A 155 -3.49 -16.61 13.46
CA GLU A 155 -3.23 -17.91 12.82
C GLU A 155 -4.43 -18.85 12.91
N GLY A 156 -4.40 -19.92 12.09
CA GLY A 156 -5.51 -20.86 11.96
C GLY A 156 -6.59 -20.39 10.98
N PRO A 157 -7.56 -21.23 10.62
CA PRO A 157 -8.65 -20.88 9.69
C PRO A 157 -9.80 -20.10 10.38
N GLU A 158 -9.90 -20.17 11.70
CA GLU A 158 -10.96 -19.55 12.51
C GLU A 158 -10.42 -19.22 13.91
N ILE A 159 -10.89 -18.12 14.49
CA ILE A 159 -10.70 -17.81 15.91
C ILE A 159 -12.03 -17.82 16.65
N THR A 160 -11.98 -18.17 17.95
CA THR A 160 -13.14 -18.22 18.83
C THR A 160 -13.07 -17.14 19.90
N GLY A 161 -14.21 -16.78 20.48
CA GLY A 161 -14.27 -15.83 21.59
C GLY A 161 -13.49 -16.32 22.81
N GLY A 162 -12.82 -15.41 23.51
CA GLY A 162 -12.00 -15.76 24.68
C GLY A 162 -10.62 -16.33 24.33
N HIS A 163 -10.24 -16.38 23.05
CA HIS A 163 -8.89 -16.74 22.64
C HIS A 163 -7.84 -15.77 23.20
N ASN A 164 -6.58 -16.19 23.31
CA ASN A 164 -5.54 -15.34 23.85
C ASN A 164 -5.19 -14.22 22.85
N ILE A 165 -5.27 -12.97 23.30
CA ILE A 165 -5.00 -11.78 22.47
C ILE A 165 -3.59 -11.77 21.86
N ASN A 166 -2.65 -12.49 22.47
CA ASN A 166 -1.26 -12.63 22.02
C ASN A 166 -0.96 -13.95 21.29
N GLU A 167 -1.98 -14.67 20.83
CA GLU A 167 -1.80 -15.76 19.87
C GLU A 167 -1.04 -15.30 18.62
N SER A 168 -0.39 -16.26 17.97
CA SER A 168 0.34 -16.05 16.73
C SER A 168 -0.55 -15.43 15.65
N TYR A 169 0.09 -14.70 14.73
CA TYR A 169 -0.56 -14.05 13.59
C TYR A 169 0.09 -14.49 12.29
N LYS A 170 -0.65 -14.32 11.19
CA LYS A 170 -0.18 -14.51 9.83
C LYS A 170 -0.43 -13.24 9.01
N ASP A 171 0.50 -12.93 8.13
CA ASP A 171 0.35 -11.92 7.10
C ASP A 171 -0.12 -12.59 5.82
N ILE A 172 -1.21 -12.09 5.24
CA ILE A 172 -1.88 -12.64 4.07
C ILE A 172 -1.89 -11.57 3.00
N THR A 173 -1.39 -11.89 1.82
CA THR A 173 -1.51 -11.03 0.64
C THR A 173 -2.75 -11.38 -0.15
N PHE A 174 -3.42 -10.37 -0.71
CA PHE A 174 -4.63 -10.54 -1.50
C PHE A 174 -4.76 -9.45 -2.56
N GLY A 175 -5.66 -9.65 -3.54
CA GLY A 175 -5.76 -8.80 -4.71
C GLY A 175 -4.58 -8.98 -5.67
N PRO A 176 -4.23 -7.97 -6.48
CA PRO A 176 -3.11 -8.06 -7.41
C PRO A 176 -1.77 -8.18 -6.66
N THR A 177 -0.78 -8.82 -7.26
CA THR A 177 0.54 -8.99 -6.63
C THR A 177 1.39 -7.71 -6.67
N LYS A 178 1.11 -6.81 -7.62
CA LYS A 178 1.66 -5.46 -7.69
C LYS A 178 0.61 -4.48 -8.22
N ARG A 179 0.79 -3.19 -7.96
CA ARG A 179 0.03 -2.15 -8.65
C ARG A 179 0.42 -2.11 -10.15
N PRO A 180 -0.52 -1.92 -11.08
CA PRO A 180 -0.21 -1.72 -12.49
C PRO A 180 0.71 -0.52 -12.71
N ASP A 181 1.63 -0.64 -13.66
CA ASP A 181 2.53 0.45 -14.01
C ASP A 181 1.72 1.58 -14.67
N ILE A 182 2.03 2.83 -14.33
CA ILE A 182 1.33 4.01 -14.83
C ILE A 182 2.21 4.71 -15.85
N GLN A 183 1.73 4.87 -17.09
CA GLN A 183 2.47 5.64 -18.09
C GLN A 183 2.48 7.10 -17.70
N TYR A 184 3.60 7.81 -17.90
CA TYR A 184 3.69 9.23 -17.55
C TYR A 184 2.61 10.08 -18.22
N ASN A 185 2.19 9.69 -19.43
CA ASN A 185 1.16 10.39 -20.20
C ASN A 185 -0.26 10.20 -19.65
N ASP A 186 -0.49 9.20 -18.79
CA ASP A 186 -1.79 8.95 -18.15
C ASP A 186 -2.00 9.81 -16.89
N VAL A 187 -0.94 10.48 -16.41
CA VAL A 187 -0.97 11.31 -15.20
C VAL A 187 -1.23 12.79 -15.49
N ILE A 188 -1.05 13.24 -16.75
CA ILE A 188 -1.08 14.66 -17.15
C ILE A 188 -2.44 15.08 -17.76
N LYS A 189 -3.49 14.24 -17.66
CA LYS A 189 -4.83 14.57 -18.16
C LYS A 189 -5.73 15.16 -17.09
#